data_AF-A0A957IQT9-F1
#
_entry.id   AF-A0A957IQT9-F1
#
_cell.length_a   1.000
_cell.length_b   1.000
_cell.length_c   1.000
_cell.angle_alpha   90.00
_cell.angle_beta   90.00
_cell.angle_gamma   90.00
#
_symmetry.space_group_name_H-M   'P 1'
#
loop_
_entity.id
_entity.type
_entity.pdbx_description
1 polymer ?
#
loop_
_entity_poly.entity_id
_entity_poly.type
_entity_poly.pdbx_seq_one_letter_code
_entity_poly.pdbx_strand_id
1 'polypeptide(L)'
;MTQVILQPGMVVTVQPEIPHPGLGISLGGWHGRIVDIKRMDADETYVAVAWDSQTLAAQPADMIRYLVDADWEWRGWVFTPEQLLPAAPRDTEADVEQIAARIEAEVLAKMEPSVHAKRDLYELYFDAVDWG
;
A
#
# COMPACT_ATOMS: atom_id res chain seq x y z
N MET A 1 25.65 -1.16 14.91
CA MET A 1 24.54 -0.54 14.15
C MET A 1 23.31 -0.64 15.03
N THR A 2 22.64 0.47 15.35
CA THR A 2 21.41 0.45 16.15
C THR A 2 20.30 -0.15 15.29
N GLN A 3 19.75 -1.28 15.71
CA GLN A 3 18.59 -1.88 15.06
C GLN A 3 17.40 -0.98 15.35
N VAL A 4 16.79 -0.39 14.31
CA VAL A 4 15.58 0.41 14.48
C VAL A 4 14.43 -0.54 14.75
N ILE A 5 13.76 -0.36 15.88
CA ILE A 5 12.53 -1.10 16.19
C ILE A 5 11.40 -0.41 15.42
N LEU A 6 10.86 -1.09 14.41
CA LEU A 6 9.71 -0.62 13.64
C LEU A 6 8.43 -0.74 14.47
N GLN A 7 7.52 0.22 14.29
CA GLN A 7 6.23 0.29 14.98
C GLN A 7 5.15 0.83 14.03
N PRO A 8 3.87 0.41 14.19
CA PRO A 8 2.76 1.04 13.50
C PRO A 8 2.75 2.57 13.71
N GLY A 9 2.38 3.30 12.66
CA GLY A 9 2.41 4.76 12.59
C GLY A 9 3.76 5.36 12.20
N MET A 10 4.86 4.59 12.22
CA MET A 10 6.15 5.06 11.70
C MET A 10 6.10 5.28 10.20
N VAL A 11 6.75 6.34 9.75
CA VAL A 11 6.94 6.63 8.33
C VAL A 11 8.23 5.97 7.86
N VAL A 12 8.16 5.33 6.70
CA VAL A 12 9.27 4.59 6.10
C VAL A 12 9.40 4.91 4.63
N THR A 13 10.61 4.75 4.11
CA THR A 13 10.89 4.63 2.68
C THR A 13 11.38 3.22 2.39
N VAL A 14 10.98 2.70 1.24
CA VAL A 14 11.50 1.44 0.71
C VAL A 14 12.96 1.65 0.26
N GLN A 15 13.84 0.72 0.61
CA GLN A 15 15.24 0.74 0.18
C GLN A 15 15.38 0.78 -1.34
N PRO A 16 16.51 1.30 -1.86
CA PRO A 16 16.79 1.23 -3.29
C PRO A 16 16.69 -0.20 -3.83
N GLU A 17 16.34 -0.32 -5.11
CA GLU A 17 16.37 -1.58 -5.87
C GLU A 17 15.39 -2.68 -5.43
N ILE A 18 14.52 -2.43 -4.45
CA ILE A 18 13.44 -3.38 -4.10
C ILE A 18 12.46 -3.49 -5.29
N PRO A 19 12.29 -4.67 -5.91
CA PRO A 19 11.39 -4.84 -7.04
C PRO A 19 9.96 -5.13 -6.57
N HIS A 20 8.96 -4.75 -7.38
CA HIS A 20 7.63 -5.30 -7.25
C HIS A 20 7.61 -6.72 -7.82
N PRO A 21 7.11 -7.74 -7.10
CA PRO A 21 7.25 -9.16 -7.47
C PRO A 21 6.44 -9.62 -8.70
N GLY A 22 5.83 -8.71 -9.44
CA GLY A 22 4.92 -9.04 -10.54
C GLY A 22 4.75 -7.98 -11.62
N LEU A 23 5.34 -6.79 -11.44
CA LEU A 23 5.14 -5.66 -12.35
C LEU A 23 6.42 -5.25 -13.09
N GLY A 24 7.58 -5.82 -12.76
CA GLY A 24 8.86 -5.44 -13.37
C GLY A 24 9.29 -3.99 -13.08
N ILE A 25 8.67 -3.34 -12.09
CA ILE A 25 9.04 -2.00 -11.61
C ILE A 25 9.80 -2.10 -10.29
N SER A 26 10.52 -1.04 -9.93
CA SER A 26 11.07 -0.89 -8.59
C SER A 26 10.12 -0.10 -7.68
N LEU A 27 10.00 -0.55 -6.44
CA LEU A 27 9.37 0.15 -5.33
C LEU A 27 10.37 1.00 -4.55
N GLY A 28 11.64 1.02 -4.94
CA GLY A 28 12.67 1.79 -4.23
C GLY A 28 12.34 3.28 -4.21
N GLY A 29 12.45 3.88 -3.02
CA GLY A 29 12.10 5.28 -2.79
C GLY A 29 10.60 5.55 -2.58
N TRP A 30 9.75 4.53 -2.66
CA TRP A 30 8.34 4.66 -2.28
C TRP A 30 8.23 4.88 -0.78
N HIS A 31 7.35 5.78 -0.38
CA HIS A 31 7.17 6.15 1.03
C HIS A 31 5.77 5.78 1.51
N GLY A 32 5.68 5.48 2.80
CA GLY A 32 4.42 5.13 3.42
C GLY A 32 4.49 5.08 4.93
N ARG A 33 3.35 4.73 5.53
CA ARG A 33 3.19 4.52 6.97
C ARG A 33 3.02 3.04 7.25
N ILE A 34 3.70 2.56 8.28
CA ILE A 34 3.48 1.21 8.78
C ILE A 34 2.08 1.15 9.38
N VAL A 35 1.24 0.28 8.84
CA VAL A 35 -0.13 0.08 9.33
C VAL A 35 -0.26 -1.17 10.18
N ASP A 36 0.59 -2.17 9.95
CA ASP A 36 0.59 -3.42 10.71
C ASP A 36 1.98 -4.08 10.69
N ILE A 37 2.28 -4.86 11.73
CA ILE A 37 3.48 -5.69 11.83
C ILE A 37 3.06 -7.07 12.32
N LYS A 38 3.15 -8.08 11.44
CA LYS A 38 2.84 -9.47 11.76
C LYS A 38 4.12 -10.29 11.96
N ARG A 39 4.14 -11.07 13.03
CA ARG A 39 5.16 -12.09 13.26
C ARG A 39 4.51 -13.45 13.04
N MET A 40 5.02 -14.21 12.08
CA MET A 40 4.49 -15.56 11.80
C MET A 40 5.23 -16.61 12.62
N ASP A 41 6.53 -16.73 12.40
CA ASP A 41 7.43 -17.62 13.14
C ASP A 41 8.56 -16.82 13.81
N ALA A 42 9.47 -17.50 14.54
CA ALA A 42 10.50 -16.87 15.37
C ALA A 42 11.37 -15.83 14.64
N ASP A 43 11.55 -15.96 13.32
CA ASP A 43 12.41 -15.10 12.51
C ASP A 43 11.70 -14.42 11.32
N GLU A 44 10.39 -14.65 11.12
CA GLU A 44 9.65 -14.05 10.01
C GLU A 44 8.74 -12.91 10.49
N THR A 45 9.19 -11.68 10.21
CA THR A 45 8.41 -10.46 10.44
C THR A 45 8.02 -9.84 9.11
N TYR A 46 6.73 -9.53 8.97
CA TYR A 46 6.17 -8.83 7.83
C TYR A 46 5.61 -7.49 8.28
N VAL A 47 5.92 -6.44 7.53
CA VAL A 47 5.55 -5.05 7.80
C VAL A 47 4.65 -4.58 6.67
N ALA A 48 3.39 -4.32 6.98
CA ALA A 48 2.45 -3.75 6.02
C ALA A 48 2.63 -2.22 5.99
N VAL A 49 2.83 -1.67 4.80
CA VAL A 49 3.02 -0.24 4.57
C VAL A 49 1.92 0.27 3.64
N ALA A 50 1.18 1.28 4.10
CA ALA A 50 0.25 2.04 3.27
C ALA A 50 0.97 3.24 2.66
N TRP A 51 0.81 3.46 1.36
CA TRP A 51 1.50 4.51 0.63
C TRP A 51 1.05 5.90 1.03
N ASP A 52 2.01 6.81 1.05
CA ASP A 52 1.75 8.22 1.25
C ASP A 52 1.14 8.85 -0.03
N SER A 53 0.51 10.00 0.12
CA SER A 53 -0.20 10.74 -0.93
C SER A 53 0.67 11.02 -2.15
N GLN A 54 1.95 11.34 -1.95
CA GLN A 54 2.88 11.60 -3.04
C GLN A 54 3.24 10.33 -3.80
N THR A 55 3.44 9.22 -3.10
CA THR A 55 3.69 7.90 -3.69
C THR A 55 2.47 7.44 -4.49
N LEU A 56 1.27 7.55 -3.92
CA LEU A 56 0.01 7.26 -4.61
C LEU A 56 -0.15 8.10 -5.89
N ALA A 57 0.05 9.42 -5.79
CA ALA A 57 -0.09 10.32 -6.93
C ALA A 57 0.92 10.06 -8.06
N ALA A 58 2.08 9.49 -7.73
CA ALA A 58 3.13 9.17 -8.69
C ALA A 58 2.91 7.82 -9.41
N GLN A 59 1.99 6.98 -8.93
CA GLN A 59 1.71 5.70 -9.58
C GLN A 59 1.09 5.90 -10.97
N PRO A 60 1.57 5.20 -12.02
CA PRO A 60 0.95 5.26 -13.34
C PRO A 60 -0.49 4.73 -13.32
N ALA A 61 -1.42 5.44 -13.96
CA ALA A 61 -2.83 5.03 -13.98
C ALA A 61 -3.05 3.63 -14.55
N ASP A 62 -2.24 3.21 -15.54
CA ASP A 62 -2.35 1.87 -16.14
C ASP A 62 -1.86 0.77 -15.19
N MET A 63 -0.90 1.08 -14.31
CA MET A 63 -0.49 0.17 -13.23
C MET A 63 -1.63 -0.03 -12.23
N ILE A 64 -2.26 1.07 -11.79
CA ILE A 64 -3.36 0.99 -10.82
C ILE A 64 -4.53 0.20 -11.42
N ARG A 65 -4.91 0.46 -12.68
CA ARG A 65 -5.94 -0.33 -13.37
C ARG A 65 -5.62 -1.82 -13.38
N TYR A 66 -4.40 -2.18 -13.77
CA TYR A 66 -3.97 -3.57 -13.78
C TYR A 66 -4.08 -4.22 -12.40
N LEU A 67 -3.65 -3.52 -11.35
CA LEU A 67 -3.76 -4.01 -9.97
C LEU A 67 -5.21 -4.22 -9.56
N VAL A 68 -6.09 -3.24 -9.83
CA VAL A 68 -7.52 -3.36 -9.51
C VAL A 68 -8.19 -4.49 -10.31
N ASP A 69 -7.88 -4.62 -11.61
CA ASP A 69 -8.40 -5.71 -12.47
C ASP A 69 -7.91 -7.10 -12.00
N ALA A 70 -6.68 -7.16 -11.48
CA ALA A 70 -6.07 -8.37 -10.93
C ALA A 70 -6.47 -8.65 -9.47
N ASP A 71 -7.33 -7.81 -8.88
CA ASP A 71 -7.76 -7.90 -7.48
C ASP A 71 -6.59 -7.79 -6.49
N TRP A 72 -5.61 -6.95 -6.83
CA TRP A 72 -4.41 -6.66 -6.03
C TRP A 72 -4.50 -5.28 -5.40
N GLU A 73 -3.94 -5.17 -4.21
CA GLU A 73 -3.86 -3.92 -3.46
C GLU A 73 -2.87 -2.94 -4.13
N TRP A 74 -3.31 -1.71 -4.39
CA TRP A 74 -2.50 -0.64 -4.98
C TRP A 74 -2.17 0.48 -3.97
N ARG A 75 -2.86 0.51 -2.82
CA ARG A 75 -2.68 1.48 -1.74
C ARG A 75 -1.52 1.14 -0.81
N GLY A 76 -0.94 -0.05 -0.90
CA GLY A 76 0.15 -0.47 -0.01
C GLY A 76 0.86 -1.74 -0.46
N TRP A 77 1.87 -2.15 0.32
CA TRP A 77 2.59 -3.40 0.12
C TRP A 77 3.17 -3.96 1.41
N VAL A 78 3.56 -5.23 1.40
CA VAL A 78 4.15 -5.93 2.55
C VAL A 78 5.64 -6.14 2.33
N PHE A 79 6.44 -5.81 3.35
CA PHE A 79 7.90 -5.87 3.31
C PHE A 79 8.47 -6.66 4.49
N THR A 80 9.72 -7.09 4.37
CA THR A 80 10.52 -7.44 5.55
C THR A 80 11.12 -6.16 6.16
N PRO A 81 11.42 -6.13 7.48
CA PRO A 81 12.00 -4.97 8.14
C PRO A 81 13.26 -4.42 7.47
N GLU A 82 14.09 -5.30 6.90
CA GLU A 82 15.36 -4.96 6.26
C GLU A 82 15.19 -4.25 4.93
N GLN A 83 13.98 -4.22 4.35
CA GLN A 83 13.69 -3.53 3.10
C GLN A 83 13.24 -2.08 3.34
N LEU A 84 13.08 -1.67 4.60
CA LEU A 84 12.55 -0.38 4.99
C LEU A 84 13.60 0.46 5.69
N LEU A 85 13.52 1.77 5.49
CA LEU A 85 14.32 2.77 6.20
C LEU A 85 13.37 3.78 6.86
N PRO A 86 13.62 4.22 8.10
CA PRO A 86 12.84 5.31 8.70
C PRO A 86 12.91 6.58 7.85
N ALA A 87 11.78 7.26 7.74
CA ALA A 87 11.65 8.50 6.99
C ALA A 87 10.82 9.52 7.78
N ALA A 88 10.87 10.78 7.35
CA ALA A 88 10.00 11.83 7.88
C ALA A 88 8.64 11.81 7.15
N PRO A 89 7.53 12.10 7.84
CA PRO A 89 6.23 12.29 7.18
C PRO A 89 6.32 13.40 6.13
N ARG A 90 5.66 13.19 4.99
CA ARG A 90 5.54 14.18 3.91
C ARG A 90 4.12 14.73 3.74
N ASP A 91 3.17 14.17 4.48
CA ASP A 91 1.73 14.42 4.35
C ASP A 91 0.95 14.08 5.64
N THR A 92 -0.37 14.12 5.55
CA THR A 92 -1.34 13.68 6.55
C THR A 92 -2.22 12.54 6.00
N GLU A 93 -2.92 11.83 6.87
CA GLU A 93 -3.90 10.81 6.45
C GLU A 93 -5.02 11.39 5.59
N ALA A 94 -5.41 12.65 5.83
CA ALA A 94 -6.40 13.34 5.01
C ALA A 94 -5.92 13.58 3.58
N ASP A 95 -4.63 13.88 3.39
CA ASP A 95 -4.03 14.02 2.05
C ASP A 95 -4.00 12.68 1.31
N VAL A 96 -3.69 11.59 2.03
CA VAL A 96 -3.71 10.22 1.49
C VAL A 96 -5.10 9.87 0.98
N GLU A 97 -6.13 10.04 1.80
CA GLU A 97 -7.51 9.71 1.44
C GLU A 97 -8.01 10.56 0.28
N GLN A 98 -7.66 11.86 0.25
CA GLN A 98 -8.01 12.74 -0.87
C GLN A 98 -7.43 12.23 -2.20
N ILE A 99 -6.15 11.84 -2.20
CA ILE A 99 -5.51 11.31 -3.41
C ILE A 99 -6.06 9.94 -3.77
N ALA A 100 -6.31 9.07 -2.78
CA ALA A 100 -6.84 7.74 -3.01
C ALA A 100 -8.23 7.80 -3.65
N ALA A 101 -9.15 8.58 -3.06
CA ALA A 101 -10.50 8.78 -3.59
C ALA A 101 -10.50 9.39 -5.00
N ARG A 102 -9.59 10.33 -5.29
CA ARG A 102 -9.41 10.87 -6.65
C ARG A 102 -9.01 9.78 -7.64
N ILE A 103 -8.01 8.96 -7.30
CA ILE A 103 -7.54 7.87 -8.16
C ILE A 103 -8.65 6.86 -8.39
N GLU A 104 -9.39 6.46 -7.34
CA GLU A 104 -10.51 5.53 -7.47
C GLU A 104 -11.60 6.06 -8.40
N ALA A 105 -11.99 7.33 -8.26
CA ALA A 105 -12.94 7.95 -9.16
C ALA A 105 -12.44 7.94 -10.61
N GLU A 106 -11.16 8.23 -10.83
CA GLU A 106 -10.55 8.24 -12.17
C GLU A 106 -10.42 6.84 -12.80
N VAL A 107 -10.18 5.82 -11.98
CA VAL A 107 -10.03 4.42 -12.41
C VAL A 107 -11.41 3.80 -12.64
N LEU A 108 -12.30 3.85 -11.66
CA LEU A 108 -13.65 3.27 -11.74
C LEU A 108 -14.51 3.88 -12.84
N ALA A 109 -14.39 5.19 -13.09
CA ALA A 109 -15.12 5.84 -14.19
C ALA A 109 -14.75 5.29 -15.58
N LYS A 110 -13.62 4.58 -15.68
CA LYS A 110 -13.09 4.01 -16.94
C LYS A 110 -13.16 2.49 -16.97
N MET A 111 -13.60 1.85 -15.90
CA MET A 111 -13.81 0.40 -15.83
C MET A 111 -15.25 0.07 -16.25
N GLU A 112 -15.41 -1.00 -17.04
CA GLU A 112 -16.73 -1.49 -17.45
C GLU A 112 -17.60 -1.83 -16.22
N PRO A 113 -18.94 -1.69 -16.28
CA PRO A 113 -19.86 -1.81 -15.13
C PRO A 113 -19.76 -3.11 -14.31
N SER A 114 -19.16 -4.18 -14.85
CA SER A 114 -19.00 -5.47 -14.16
C SER A 114 -18.01 -5.44 -13.00
N VAL A 115 -17.13 -4.42 -12.91
CA VAL A 115 -16.16 -4.27 -11.81
C VAL A 115 -16.77 -3.60 -10.59
N HIS A 116 -17.72 -2.66 -10.78
CA HIS A 116 -18.40 -1.95 -9.69
C HIS A 116 -19.11 -2.91 -8.72
N ALA A 117 -19.74 -3.96 -9.26
CA ALA A 117 -20.46 -4.96 -8.47
C ALA A 117 -19.56 -5.84 -7.58
N LYS A 118 -18.25 -5.93 -7.88
CA LYS A 118 -17.30 -6.68 -7.04
C LYS A 118 -16.74 -5.85 -5.89
N ARG A 119 -16.65 -4.52 -6.03
CA ARG A 119 -16.14 -3.63 -4.97
C ARG A 119 -17.12 -3.53 -3.80
N ASP A 120 -18.42 -3.48 -4.08
CA ASP A 120 -19.47 -3.51 -3.05
C ASP A 120 -19.43 -4.80 -2.20
N LEU A 121 -18.93 -5.91 -2.76
CA LEU A 121 -18.70 -7.16 -2.03
C LEU A 121 -17.46 -7.09 -1.12
N TYR A 122 -16.44 -6.31 -1.49
CA TYR A 122 -15.21 -6.15 -0.72
C TYR A 122 -15.37 -5.20 0.47
N GLU A 123 -16.10 -4.09 0.33
CA GLU A 123 -16.48 -3.24 1.47
C GLU A 123 -17.31 -4.04 2.49
N LEU A 124 -18.21 -4.90 2.02
CA LEU A 124 -18.96 -5.83 2.88
C LEU A 124 -18.06 -6.90 3.54
N TYR A 125 -16.98 -7.33 2.87
CA TYR A 125 -16.06 -8.34 3.38
C TYR A 125 -15.10 -7.76 4.45
N PHE A 126 -14.60 -6.54 4.25
CA PHE A 126 -13.76 -5.87 5.26
C PHE A 126 -14.53 -5.44 6.52
N ASP A 127 -15.82 -5.06 6.39
CA ASP A 127 -16.70 -4.77 7.53
C ASP A 127 -17.19 -6.04 8.25
N ALA A 128 -17.22 -7.19 7.58
CA ALA A 128 -17.67 -8.47 8.15
C ALA A 128 -16.55 -9.30 8.78
N VAL A 129 -15.28 -8.95 8.55
CA VAL A 129 -14.14 -9.62 9.17
C VAL A 129 -13.82 -8.93 10.50
N ASP A 130 -14.24 -9.56 11.59
CA ASP A 130 -13.79 -9.23 12.94
C ASP A 130 -12.31 -9.63 13.06
N TRP A 131 -11.42 -8.64 13.00
CA TRP A 131 -9.97 -8.80 13.10
C TRP A 131 -9.52 -9.01 14.57
N GLY A 132 -10.19 -9.94 15.26
CA GLY A 132 -9.95 -10.28 16.67
C GLY A 132 -8.56 -10.79 16.98
#